data_AF-A0A7W4B3H3-F1
#
_entry.id   AF-A0A7W4B3H3-F1
#
_cell.length_a   1.000
_cell.length_b   1.000
_cell.length_c   1.000
_cell.angle_alpha   90.00
_cell.angle_beta   90.00
_cell.angle_gamma   90.00
#
_symmetry.space_group_name_H-M   'P 1'
#
loop_
_entity.id
_entity.type
_entity.pdbx_description
1 polymer ?
#
loop_
_entity_poly.entity_id
_entity_poly.type
_entity_poly.pdbx_seq_one_letter_code
_entity_poly.pdbx_strand_id
1 'polypeptide(L)'
;MLMTLAGLEQRIKSTALKKGARANFIGYADDFVVTCASKEVLENDIKPLIADFLAERGLTLSEEKTHITHISNGFDFLGFNHRKYKGKLLIKPSKSNTLLFLSNLRELIKKHATIPVNDLIKLINPKLRGWANYYRHCVAKQVFGYVGHKLFYSL
;
A
#
# COMPACT_ATOMS: atom_id res chain seq x y z
N MET A 1 10.16 10.88 12.18
CA MET A 1 10.56 11.49 10.88
C MET A 1 11.84 10.77 10.45
N LEU A 2 11.86 10.08 9.31
CA LEU A 2 13.06 9.36 8.87
C LEU A 2 14.17 10.37 8.54
N MET A 3 15.15 10.49 9.43
CA MET A 3 16.31 11.38 9.22
C MET A 3 17.14 11.00 8.00
N THR A 4 17.04 9.75 7.53
CA THR A 4 17.82 9.22 6.39
C THR A 4 17.33 9.70 5.03
N LEU A 5 16.03 9.97 4.89
CA LEU A 5 15.40 10.45 3.65
C LEU A 5 15.19 11.97 3.62
N ALA A 6 15.65 12.67 4.67
CA ALA A 6 15.60 14.13 4.73
C ALA A 6 16.35 14.73 3.53
N GLY A 7 15.68 15.64 2.81
CA GLY A 7 16.24 16.31 1.62
C GLY A 7 15.96 15.60 0.28
N LEU A 8 15.54 14.32 0.27
CA LEU A 8 15.21 13.62 -0.97
C LEU A 8 14.01 14.27 -1.68
N GLU A 9 12.98 14.64 -0.92
CA GLU A 9 11.80 15.33 -1.46
C GLU A 9 12.17 16.65 -2.18
N GLN A 10 13.07 17.44 -1.60
CA GLN A 10 13.50 18.71 -2.18
C GLN A 10 14.29 18.49 -3.49
N ARG A 11 15.16 17.47 -3.52
CA ARG A 11 15.90 17.09 -4.72
C ARG A 11 14.97 16.62 -5.83
N ILE A 12 13.99 15.76 -5.51
CA ILE A 12 13.00 15.28 -6.49
C ILE A 12 12.17 16.44 -7.06
N LYS A 13 11.65 17.31 -6.19
CA LYS A 13 10.86 18.47 -6.61
C LYS A 13 11.66 19.44 -7.49
N SER A 14 12.90 19.74 -7.11
CA SER A 14 13.74 20.67 -7.88
C SER A 14 14.13 20.11 -9.26
N THR A 15 14.49 18.82 -9.35
CA THR A 15 14.80 18.17 -10.63
C THR A 15 13.58 18.12 -11.54
N ALA A 16 12.41 17.75 -11.01
CA ALA A 16 11.18 17.72 -11.80
C ALA A 16 10.81 19.12 -12.33
N LEU A 17 10.91 20.16 -11.50
CA LEU A 17 10.64 21.55 -11.90
C LEU A 17 11.59 22.02 -13.02
N LYS A 18 12.88 21.69 -12.94
CA LYS A 18 13.86 22.02 -13.99
C LYS A 18 13.52 21.39 -15.35
N LYS A 19 12.85 20.24 -15.35
CA LYS A 19 12.40 19.52 -16.54
C LYS A 19 10.97 19.89 -16.96
N GLY A 20 10.37 20.92 -16.36
CA GLY A 20 9.00 21.35 -16.65
C GLY A 20 7.91 20.39 -16.15
N ALA A 21 8.26 19.45 -15.26
CA ALA A 21 7.33 18.48 -14.67
C ALA A 21 7.02 18.82 -13.19
N ARG A 22 5.98 18.18 -12.66
CA ARG A 22 5.66 18.20 -11.22
C ARG A 22 5.85 16.81 -10.65
N ALA A 23 6.57 16.72 -9.55
CA ALA A 23 6.76 15.48 -8.81
C ALA A 23 6.49 15.66 -7.31
N ASN A 24 5.96 14.64 -6.66
CA ASN A 24 5.77 14.60 -5.21
C ASN A 24 6.32 13.30 -4.64
N PHE A 25 6.90 13.39 -3.44
CA PHE A 25 7.44 12.27 -2.69
C PHE A 25 6.53 11.98 -1.49
N ILE A 26 6.20 10.71 -1.28
CA ILE A 26 5.43 10.22 -0.13
C ILE A 26 6.21 9.04 0.44
N GLY A 27 6.77 9.19 1.65
CA GLY A 27 7.55 8.15 2.32
C GLY A 27 6.88 7.67 3.61
N TYR A 28 6.97 6.37 3.88
CA TYR A 28 6.57 5.74 5.13
C TYR A 28 7.57 4.65 5.51
N ALA A 29 8.33 4.90 6.58
CA ALA A 29 9.48 4.06 6.95
C ALA A 29 10.40 3.86 5.72
N ASP A 30 10.54 2.62 5.28
CA ASP A 30 11.46 2.18 4.24
C ASP A 30 10.78 2.22 2.85
N ASP A 31 9.45 2.24 2.82
CA ASP A 31 8.63 2.24 1.61
C ASP A 31 8.28 3.68 1.20
N PHE A 32 8.38 3.99 -0.08
CA PHE A 32 8.00 5.29 -0.61
C PHE A 32 7.38 5.20 -1.99
N VAL A 33 6.63 6.24 -2.35
CA VAL A 33 6.01 6.43 -3.65
C VAL A 33 6.40 7.81 -4.17
N VAL A 34 6.79 7.86 -5.44
CA VAL A 34 7.01 9.10 -6.16
C VAL A 34 5.97 9.23 -7.24
N THR A 35 5.25 10.35 -7.24
CA THR A 35 4.33 10.71 -8.31
C THR A 35 5.00 11.71 -9.23
N CYS A 36 4.80 11.59 -10.54
CA CYS A 36 5.28 12.55 -11.52
C CYS A 36 4.25 12.71 -12.65
N ALA A 37 4.24 13.89 -13.29
CA ALA A 37 3.40 14.16 -14.46
C ALA A 37 3.91 13.46 -15.74
N SER A 38 5.22 13.17 -15.83
CA SER A 38 5.84 12.52 -16.98
C SER A 38 6.54 11.22 -16.57
N LYS A 39 6.29 10.16 -17.33
CA LYS A 39 6.95 8.86 -17.18
C LYS A 39 8.44 8.98 -17.49
N GLU A 40 8.80 9.70 -18.55
CA GLU A 40 10.19 9.88 -18.99
C GLU A 40 11.05 10.57 -17.93
N VAL A 41 10.51 11.62 -17.29
CA VAL A 41 11.20 12.31 -16.18
C VAL A 41 11.38 11.37 -14.98
N LEU A 42 10.40 10.49 -14.74
CA LEU A 42 10.48 9.54 -13.64
C LEU A 42 11.54 8.47 -13.89
N GLU A 43 11.64 7.97 -15.12
CA GLU A 43 12.61 6.95 -15.55
C GLU A 43 14.03 7.50 -15.69
N ASN A 44 14.20 8.64 -16.36
CA ASN A 44 15.52 9.13 -16.78
C ASN A 44 16.17 10.07 -15.76
N ASP A 45 15.39 10.81 -14.98
CA ASP A 45 15.94 11.81 -14.06
C ASP A 45 15.72 11.43 -12.59
N ILE A 46 14.50 11.05 -12.21
CA ILE A 46 14.14 10.81 -10.80
C ILE A 46 14.67 9.47 -10.30
N LYS A 47 14.50 8.37 -11.06
CA LYS A 47 14.94 7.04 -10.63
C LYS A 47 16.46 6.99 -10.40
N PRO A 48 17.33 7.51 -11.30
CA PRO A 48 18.77 7.57 -11.05
C PRO A 48 19.12 8.46 -9.86
N LEU A 49 18.48 9.62 -9.72
CA LEU A 49 18.70 10.52 -8.59
C LEU A 49 18.40 9.84 -7.23
N ILE A 50 17.34 9.03 -7.16
CA ILE A 50 17.02 8.27 -5.96
C ILE A 50 18.07 7.18 -5.72
N ALA A 51 18.51 6.48 -6.77
CA ALA A 51 19.53 5.45 -6.66
C ALA A 51 20.85 6.02 -6.12
N ASP A 52 21.31 7.14 -6.66
CA ASP A 52 22.54 7.82 -6.23
C ASP A 52 22.43 8.29 -4.77
N PHE A 53 21.29 8.89 -4.40
CA PHE A 53 21.05 9.36 -3.04
C PHE A 53 21.03 8.22 -2.00
N LEU A 54 20.51 7.06 -2.37
CA LEU A 54 20.52 5.86 -1.53
C LEU A 54 21.92 5.24 -1.48
N ALA A 55 22.65 5.22 -2.59
CA ALA A 55 24.01 4.69 -2.67
C ALA A 55 24.99 5.46 -1.76
N GLU A 56 24.87 6.79 -1.67
CA GLU A 56 25.61 7.62 -0.69
C GLU A 56 25.41 7.16 0.77
N ARG A 57 24.28 6.48 1.05
CA ARG A 57 23.90 5.99 2.38
C ARG A 57 24.08 4.47 2.53
N GLY A 58 24.70 3.82 1.55
CA GLY A 58 24.91 2.36 1.54
C GLY A 58 23.62 1.55 1.30
N LEU A 59 22.59 2.16 0.72
CA LEU A 59 21.32 1.51 0.40
C LEU A 59 21.17 1.36 -1.11
N THR A 60 20.45 0.31 -1.55
CA THR A 60 20.14 0.07 -2.96
C THR A 60 18.64 -0.08 -3.17
N LEU A 61 18.17 0.32 -4.35
CA LEU A 61 16.78 0.07 -4.76
C LEU A 61 16.61 -1.42 -5.09
N SER A 62 15.56 -2.03 -4.55
CA SER A 62 15.15 -3.37 -4.96
C SER A 62 14.49 -3.27 -6.34
N GLU A 63 15.15 -3.80 -7.37
CA GLU A 63 14.63 -3.79 -8.75
C GLU A 63 13.30 -4.53 -8.88
N GLU A 64 13.13 -5.63 -8.12
CA GLU A 64 11.89 -6.42 -8.13
C GLU A 64 10.69 -5.66 -7.56
N LYS A 65 10.91 -4.81 -6.55
CA LYS A 65 9.83 -4.02 -5.92
C LYS A 65 9.58 -2.69 -6.65
N THR A 66 10.60 -2.15 -7.29
CA THR A 66 10.54 -0.83 -7.94
C THR A 66 9.92 -0.95 -9.33
N HIS A 67 8.68 -0.50 -9.46
CA HIS A 67 7.97 -0.50 -10.74
C HIS A 67 7.33 0.86 -11.00
N ILE A 68 7.24 1.22 -12.28
CA ILE A 68 6.64 2.47 -12.73
C ILE A 68 5.30 2.13 -13.38
N THR A 69 4.22 2.71 -12.85
CA THR A 69 2.87 2.42 -13.31
C THR A 69 2.05 3.71 -13.42
N HIS A 70 1.06 3.68 -14.31
CA HIS A 70 0.12 4.77 -14.45
C HIS A 70 -1.02 4.64 -13.43
N ILE A 71 -1.52 5.77 -12.92
CA ILE A 71 -2.58 5.79 -11.89
C ILE A 71 -3.88 5.08 -12.33
N SER A 72 -4.12 4.95 -13.64
CA SER A 72 -5.26 4.20 -14.19
C SER A 72 -5.14 2.68 -14.00
N ASN A 73 -3.91 2.15 -13.97
CA ASN A 73 -3.63 0.75 -13.65
C ASN A 73 -3.63 0.56 -12.13
N GLY A 74 -3.16 1.58 -11.42
CA GLY A 74 -3.10 1.66 -9.97
C GLY A 74 -1.84 1.02 -9.40
N PHE A 75 -1.64 1.22 -8.11
CA PHE A 75 -0.52 0.65 -7.35
C PHE A 75 -0.95 0.37 -5.91
N ASP A 76 -0.26 -0.56 -5.27
CA ASP A 76 -0.46 -0.88 -3.86
C ASP A 76 0.57 -0.14 -3.00
N PHE A 77 0.13 0.52 -1.94
CA PHE A 77 0.99 1.19 -0.96
C PHE A 77 0.36 1.07 0.43
N LEU A 78 1.14 0.61 1.41
CA LEU A 78 0.68 0.36 2.79
C LEU A 78 -0.62 -0.46 2.89
N GLY A 79 -0.80 -1.44 2.00
CA GLY A 79 -2.01 -2.26 1.99
C GLY A 79 -3.25 -1.57 1.41
N PHE A 80 -3.09 -0.42 0.76
CA PHE A 80 -4.13 0.28 0.01
C PHE A 80 -3.83 0.28 -1.49
N ASN A 81 -4.81 -0.08 -2.29
CA ASN A 81 -4.77 0.07 -3.74
C ASN A 81 -5.25 1.47 -4.13
N HIS A 82 -4.36 2.24 -4.76
CA HIS A 82 -4.63 3.57 -5.29
C HIS A 82 -4.86 3.47 -6.78
N ARG A 83 -6.09 3.73 -7.26
CA ARG A 83 -6.41 3.64 -8.68
C ARG A 83 -7.44 4.68 -9.12
N LYS A 84 -7.19 5.30 -10.28
CA LYS A 84 -8.12 6.24 -10.91
C LYS A 84 -9.00 5.51 -11.92
N TYR A 85 -10.31 5.54 -11.69
CA TYR A 85 -11.32 4.94 -12.54
C TYR A 85 -12.12 6.05 -13.23
N LYS A 86 -12.02 6.16 -14.56
CA LYS A 86 -12.79 7.12 -15.37
C LYS A 86 -12.82 8.54 -14.75
N GLY A 87 -11.66 9.06 -14.35
CA GLY A 87 -11.55 10.39 -13.72
C GLY A 87 -11.62 10.42 -12.20
N LYS A 88 -12.16 9.39 -11.54
CA LYS A 88 -12.33 9.34 -10.07
C LYS A 88 -11.26 8.48 -9.40
N LEU A 89 -10.52 9.04 -8.45
CA LEU A 89 -9.60 8.28 -7.60
C LEU A 89 -10.40 7.50 -6.56
N LEU A 90 -10.20 6.18 -6.50
CA LEU A 90 -10.73 5.33 -5.43
C LEU A 90 -9.55 4.65 -4.75
N ILE A 91 -9.45 4.85 -3.43
CA ILE A 91 -8.48 4.17 -2.58
C ILE A 91 -9.23 3.03 -1.89
N LYS A 92 -8.79 1.79 -2.11
CA LYS A 92 -9.44 0.58 -1.60
C LYS A 92 -8.44 -0.26 -0.80
N PRO A 93 -8.86 -1.16 0.08
CA PRO A 93 -7.96 -2.19 0.61
C PRO A 93 -7.33 -2.99 -0.55
N SER A 94 -6.02 -3.27 -0.48
CA SER A 94 -5.36 -4.05 -1.52
C SER A 94 -5.90 -5.48 -1.56
N LYS A 95 -5.91 -6.07 -2.76
CA LYS A 95 -6.39 -7.45 -2.95
C LYS A 95 -5.49 -8.43 -2.18
N SER A 96 -4.18 -8.23 -2.23
CA SER A 96 -3.18 -9.03 -1.52
C SER A 96 -3.43 -9.04 0.00
N ASN A 97 -3.56 -7.87 0.63
CA ASN A 97 -3.80 -7.79 2.08
C ASN A 97 -5.16 -8.35 2.47
N THR A 98 -6.19 -8.14 1.65
CA THR A 98 -7.53 -8.68 1.90
C THR A 98 -7.52 -10.21 1.87
N LEU A 99 -6.84 -10.81 0.89
CA LEU A 99 -6.72 -12.27 0.78
C LEU A 99 -5.86 -12.85 1.90
N LEU A 100 -4.74 -12.19 2.25
CA LEU A 100 -3.90 -12.59 3.37
C LEU A 100 -4.69 -12.57 4.69
N PHE A 101 -5.47 -11.52 4.93
CA PHE A 101 -6.33 -11.42 6.11
C PHE A 101 -7.36 -12.56 6.17
N LEU A 102 -8.00 -12.87 5.04
CA LEU A 102 -8.94 -14.00 4.95
C LEU A 102 -8.26 -15.36 5.16
N SER A 103 -7.04 -15.56 4.66
CA SER A 103 -6.27 -16.78 4.90
C SER A 103 -5.99 -16.96 6.38
N ASN A 104 -5.48 -15.91 7.03
CA ASN A 104 -5.17 -15.91 8.46
C ASN A 104 -6.42 -16.17 9.31
N LEU A 105 -7.57 -15.62 8.93
CA LEU A 105 -8.85 -15.91 9.61
C LEU A 105 -9.27 -17.37 9.45
N ARG A 106 -9.16 -17.93 8.25
CA ARG A 106 -9.49 -19.35 8.01
C ARG A 106 -8.58 -20.30 8.78
N GLU A 107 -7.28 -20.01 8.80
CA GLU A 107 -6.31 -20.79 9.57
C GLU A 107 -6.61 -20.72 11.07
N LEU A 108 -6.98 -19.54 11.58
CA LEU A 108 -7.40 -19.37 12.96
C LEU A 108 -8.64 -20.21 13.28
N ILE A 109 -9.67 -20.17 12.42
CA ILE A 109 -10.89 -20.96 12.63
C ILE A 109 -10.57 -22.46 12.62
N LYS A 110 -9.79 -22.93 11.63
CA LYS A 110 -9.38 -24.34 11.53
C LYS A 110 -8.59 -24.81 12.75
N LYS A 111 -7.66 -23.98 13.24
CA LYS A 111 -6.85 -24.29 14.43
C LYS A 111 -7.70 -24.42 15.70
N HIS A 112 -8.84 -23.74 15.76
CA HIS A 112 -9.74 -23.69 16.91
C HIS A 112 -11.08 -24.37 16.62
N ALA A 113 -11.13 -25.38 15.74
CA ALA A 113 -12.38 -26.04 15.35
C ALA A 113 -13.11 -26.77 16.50
N THR A 114 -12.41 -27.09 17.60
CA THR A 114 -12.94 -27.88 18.73
C THR A 114 -13.35 -27.04 19.93
N ILE A 115 -13.16 -25.71 19.90
CA ILE A 115 -13.47 -24.85 21.06
C ILE A 115 -14.91 -24.33 21.02
N PRO A 116 -15.39 -23.87 22.18
CA PRO A 116 -16.44 -22.88 22.36
C PRO A 116 -16.76 -21.99 21.16
N VAL A 117 -17.93 -22.04 20.50
CA VAL A 117 -18.24 -21.01 19.47
C VAL A 117 -18.12 -19.59 20.07
N ASN A 118 -18.56 -19.41 21.30
CA ASN A 118 -18.41 -18.15 22.03
C ASN A 118 -16.95 -17.73 22.20
N ASP A 119 -16.05 -18.67 22.45
CA ASP A 119 -14.61 -18.38 22.62
C ASP A 119 -13.94 -18.12 21.27
N LEU A 120 -14.35 -18.83 20.21
CA LEU A 120 -13.93 -18.52 18.85
C LEU A 120 -14.33 -17.10 18.43
N ILE A 121 -15.55 -16.67 18.75
CA ILE A 121 -16.02 -15.30 18.50
C ILE A 121 -15.15 -14.27 19.24
N LYS A 122 -14.76 -14.54 20.50
CA LYS A 122 -13.86 -13.66 21.27
C LYS A 122 -12.48 -13.53 20.63
N LEU A 123 -11.99 -14.56 19.95
CA LEU A 123 -10.71 -14.54 19.24
C LEU A 123 -10.80 -13.79 17.90
N ILE A 124 -11.89 -13.95 17.17
CA ILE A 124 -12.07 -13.37 15.83
C ILE A 124 -12.40 -11.87 15.90
N ASN A 125 -13.27 -11.45 16.83
CA ASN A 125 -13.78 -10.09 16.91
C ASN A 125 -12.69 -9.00 17.00
N PRO A 126 -11.62 -9.13 17.82
CA PRO A 126 -10.55 -8.16 17.87
C PRO A 126 -9.81 -8.01 16.53
N LYS A 127 -9.60 -9.12 15.80
CA LYS A 127 -8.94 -9.11 14.48
C LYS A 127 -9.80 -8.38 13.44
N LEU A 128 -11.11 -8.68 13.40
CA LEU A 128 -12.05 -7.98 12.53
C LEU A 128 -12.11 -6.49 12.86
N ARG A 129 -12.18 -6.13 14.14
CA ARG A 129 -12.22 -4.74 14.59
C ARG A 129 -10.95 -3.99 14.22
N GLY A 130 -9.78 -4.60 14.43
CA GLY A 130 -8.50 -4.00 14.05
C GLY A 130 -8.41 -3.74 12.55
N TRP A 131 -8.81 -4.72 11.74
CA TRP A 131 -8.83 -4.61 10.29
C TRP A 131 -9.84 -3.55 9.80
N ALA A 132 -11.04 -3.52 10.38
CA ALA A 132 -12.05 -2.51 10.07
C ALA A 132 -11.57 -1.09 10.44
N ASN A 133 -10.94 -0.92 11.60
CA ASN A 133 -10.38 0.36 12.04
C ASN A 133 -9.28 0.86 11.11
N TYR A 134 -8.41 -0.04 10.63
CA TYR A 134 -7.34 0.30 9.70
C TYR A 134 -7.88 0.81 8.35
N TYR A 135 -8.91 0.15 7.81
CA TYR A 135 -9.49 0.49 6.51
C TYR A 135 -10.68 1.45 6.55
N ARG A 136 -11.07 1.96 7.73
CA ARG A 136 -12.28 2.80 7.89
C ARG A 136 -12.25 4.10 7.08
N HIS A 137 -11.05 4.59 6.75
CA HIS A 137 -10.84 5.86 6.05
C HIS A 137 -10.80 5.75 4.53
N CYS A 138 -10.98 4.54 3.96
CA CYS A 138 -10.95 4.32 2.52
C CYS A 138 -12.28 3.76 1.99
N VAL A 139 -12.35 3.56 0.67
CA VAL A 139 -13.54 3.01 -0.01
C VAL A 139 -13.59 1.51 0.19
N ALA A 140 -14.02 1.09 1.39
CA ALA A 140 -13.96 -0.30 1.83
C ALA A 140 -15.30 -1.04 1.88
N LYS A 141 -16.45 -0.35 1.70
CA LYS A 141 -17.80 -0.94 1.88
C LYS A 141 -17.99 -2.29 1.17
N GLN A 142 -17.64 -2.36 -0.12
CA GLN A 142 -17.77 -3.61 -0.88
C GLN A 142 -16.79 -4.70 -0.42
N VAL A 143 -15.57 -4.31 -0.05
CA VAL A 143 -14.55 -5.24 0.45
C VAL A 143 -14.94 -5.80 1.82
N PHE A 144 -15.51 -4.97 2.69
CA PHE A 144 -16.05 -5.39 3.99
C PHE A 144 -17.20 -6.38 3.81
N GLY A 145 -18.12 -6.12 2.87
CA GLY A 145 -19.18 -7.07 2.51
C GLY A 145 -18.63 -8.40 2.01
N TYR A 146 -17.60 -8.37 1.15
CA TYR A 146 -16.93 -9.58 0.66
C TYR A 146 -16.25 -10.37 1.80
N VAL A 147 -15.54 -9.70 2.71
CA VAL A 147 -14.90 -10.36 3.86
C VAL A 147 -15.96 -10.97 4.78
N GLY A 148 -17.05 -10.27 5.07
CA GLY A 148 -18.16 -10.79 5.87
C GLY A 148 -18.81 -12.02 5.24
N HIS A 149 -19.05 -11.99 3.92
CA HIS A 149 -19.54 -13.14 3.17
C HIS A 149 -18.58 -14.33 3.29
N LYS A 150 -17.28 -14.13 3.03
CA LYS A 150 -16.29 -15.22 3.14
C LYS A 150 -16.13 -15.78 4.54
N LEU A 151 -16.25 -14.93 5.57
CA LEU A 151 -16.23 -15.36 6.96
C LEU A 151 -17.45 -16.25 7.26
N PHE A 152 -18.65 -15.86 6.83
CA PHE A 152 -19.86 -16.64 7.03
C PHE A 152 -19.76 -18.07 6.47
N TYR A 153 -19.16 -18.26 5.29
CA TYR A 153 -18.93 -19.60 4.72
C TYR A 153 -17.78 -20.38 5.37
N SER A 154 -16.97 -19.74 6.22
CA SER A 154 -15.82 -20.37 6.87
C SER A 154 -16.09 -20.79 8.31
N LEU A 155 -17.22 -20.35 8.88
CA LEU A 155 -17.77 -20.77 10.17
C LEU A 155 -18.72 -21.95 9.95
#